data_AF-A0A494YRS5-F1
#
_entry.id   AF-A0A494YRS5-F1
#
_cell.length_a   1.000
_cell.length_b   1.000
_cell.length_c   1.000
_cell.angle_alpha   90.00
_cell.angle_beta   90.00
_cell.angle_gamma   90.00
#
_symmetry.space_group_name_H-M   'P 1'
#
loop_
_entity.id
_entity.type
_entity.pdbx_description
1 polymer ?
#
loop_
_entity_poly.entity_id
_entity_poly.type
_entity_poly.pdbx_seq_one_letter_code
_entity_poly.pdbx_strand_id
1 'polypeptide(L)'
;MNNNSYNIVVHVVNLILLGAIGFLVFFSVVNISPAQDPIGDMFKFGHTVFLLVMWAVNYWFQYKKKKWILPIAGTILYVAIALFVMGVVSPFLRNIIEAQF
;
A
#
# COMPACT_ATOMS: atom_id res chain seq x y z
N MET A 1 24.84 -18.51 -2.75
CA MET A 1 23.66 -18.23 -1.90
C MET A 1 22.48 -18.98 -2.50
N ASN A 2 21.78 -19.80 -1.73
CA ASN A 2 20.77 -20.72 -2.26
C ASN A 2 19.57 -19.95 -2.85
N ASN A 3 19.27 -20.17 -4.14
CA ASN A 3 18.12 -19.57 -4.82
C ASN A 3 16.79 -19.87 -4.10
N ASN A 4 16.69 -21.01 -3.42
CA ASN A 4 15.50 -21.34 -2.62
C ASN A 4 15.33 -20.39 -1.44
N SER A 5 16.40 -20.05 -0.73
CA SER A 5 16.33 -19.14 0.43
C SER A 5 15.88 -17.74 0.02
N TYR A 6 16.35 -17.22 -1.12
CA TYR A 6 15.90 -15.92 -1.63
C TYR A 6 14.41 -15.94 -1.98
N ASN A 7 13.97 -16.95 -2.74
CA ASN A 7 12.57 -17.05 -3.14
C ASN A 7 11.63 -17.15 -1.93
N ILE A 8 11.96 -17.96 -0.92
CA ILE A 8 11.18 -18.06 0.32
C ILE A 8 11.04 -16.69 0.98
N VAL A 9 12.15 -15.95 1.14
CA VAL A 9 12.12 -14.62 1.77
C VAL A 9 11.25 -13.65 0.96
N VAL A 10 11.39 -13.62 -0.36
CA VAL A 10 10.56 -12.76 -1.22
C VAL A 10 9.07 -13.10 -1.05
N HIS A 11 8.70 -14.38 -1.06
CA HIS A 11 7.31 -14.78 -0.87
C HIS A 11 6.77 -14.39 0.50
N VAL A 12 7.52 -14.66 1.57
CA VAL A 12 7.11 -14.33 2.95
C VAL A 12 6.94 -12.83 3.14
N VAL A 13 7.91 -12.02 2.69
CA VAL A 13 7.83 -10.55 2.79
C VAL A 13 6.63 -10.01 2.02
N ASN A 14 6.39 -10.50 0.80
CA ASN A 14 5.25 -10.03 0.01
C ASN A 14 3.91 -10.53 0.56
N LEU A 15 3.87 -11.70 1.22
CA LEU A 15 2.68 -12.17 1.94
C LEU A 15 2.35 -11.29 3.14
N ILE A 16 3.36 -10.89 3.93
CA ILE A 16 3.19 -9.97 5.06
C ILE A 16 2.69 -8.61 4.57
N LEU A 17 3.28 -8.07 3.49
CA LEU A 17 2.83 -6.82 2.88
C LEU A 17 1.38 -6.94 2.40
N LEU A 18 1.02 -8.03 1.74
CA LEU A 18 -0.36 -8.26 1.29
C LEU A 18 -1.33 -8.36 2.47
N GLY A 19 -0.93 -9.02 3.56
CA GLY A 19 -1.69 -9.06 4.81
C GLY A 19 -1.91 -7.68 5.42
N ALA A 20 -0.90 -6.81 5.40
CA ALA A 20 -1.01 -5.43 5.86
C ALA A 20 -1.98 -4.60 4.99
N ILE A 21 -1.93 -4.76 3.66
CA ILE A 21 -2.92 -4.15 2.76
C ILE A 21 -4.32 -4.65 3.09
N GLY A 22 -4.50 -5.97 3.24
CA GLY A 22 -5.79 -6.57 3.60
C GLY A 22 -6.34 -6.05 4.93
N PHE A 23 -5.46 -5.87 5.91
CA PHE A 23 -5.81 -5.25 7.19
C PHE A 23 -6.30 -3.80 7.01
N LEU A 24 -5.58 -2.97 6.26
CA LEU A 24 -6.00 -1.59 5.96
C LEU A 24 -7.36 -1.54 5.27
N VAL A 25 -7.58 -2.42 4.28
CA VAL A 25 -8.86 -2.53 3.57
C VAL A 25 -9.97 -2.90 4.53
N PHE A 26 -9.79 -3.95 5.34
CA PHE A 26 -10.78 -4.39 6.32
C PHE A 26 -11.22 -3.25 7.23
N PHE A 27 -10.28 -2.51 7.82
CA PHE A 27 -10.57 -1.35 8.68
C PHE A 27 -11.27 -0.20 7.95
N SER A 28 -10.98 -0.02 6.65
CA SER A 28 -11.68 0.98 5.84
C SER A 28 -13.16 0.66 5.62
N VAL A 29 -13.53 -0.63 5.58
CA VAL A 29 -14.92 -1.07 5.35
C VAL A 29 -15.72 -1.17 6.64
N VAL A 30 -15.10 -1.59 7.75
CA VAL A 30 -15.82 -1.75 9.04
C VAL A 30 -15.98 -0.44 9.81
N ASN A 31 -15.20 0.60 9.50
CA ASN A 31 -15.35 1.92 10.10
C ASN A 31 -16.46 2.72 9.38
N ILE A 32 -17.70 2.25 9.53
CA ILE A 32 -18.89 2.87 8.93
C ILE A 32 -19.34 4.02 9.83
N SER A 33 -18.88 5.23 9.53
CA SER A 33 -19.50 6.46 10.07
C SER A 33 -20.92 6.61 9.48
N PRO A 34 -21.93 7.05 10.26
CA PRO A 34 -23.27 7.34 9.74
C PRO A 34 -23.28 8.45 8.68
N ALA A 35 -22.26 9.30 8.67
CA ALA A 35 -22.04 10.29 7.63
C ALA A 35 -21.23 9.65 6.49
N GLN A 36 -21.90 9.33 5.39
CA GLN A 36 -21.23 8.93 4.15
C GLN A 36 -20.45 10.12 3.58
N ASP A 37 -19.14 9.96 3.47
CA ASP A 37 -18.27 10.88 2.73
C ASP A 37 -17.90 10.19 1.40
N PRO A 38 -18.72 10.34 0.35
CA PRO A 38 -18.50 9.65 -0.92
C PRO A 38 -17.15 10.00 -1.56
N ILE A 39 -16.62 11.19 -1.29
CA ILE A 39 -15.30 11.62 -1.78
C ILE A 39 -14.20 10.90 -1.02
N GLY A 40 -14.29 10.88 0.32
CA GLY A 40 -13.37 10.12 1.17
C GLY A 40 -13.36 8.63 0.85
N ASP A 41 -14.51 8.04 0.53
CA ASP A 41 -14.63 6.62 0.20
C ASP A 41 -14.05 6.29 -1.19
N MET A 42 -14.28 7.13 -2.20
CA MET A 42 -13.59 7.01 -3.50
C MET A 42 -12.07 7.10 -3.33
N PHE A 43 -11.59 7.99 -2.46
CA PHE A 43 -10.16 8.14 -2.20
C PHE A 43 -9.57 6.92 -1.50
N LYS A 44 -10.23 6.37 -0.47
CA LYS A 44 -9.82 5.13 0.20
C LYS A 44 -9.73 3.94 -0.78
N PHE A 45 -10.71 3.83 -1.68
CA PHE A 45 -10.71 2.80 -2.72
C PHE A 45 -9.55 3.00 -3.69
N GLY A 46 -9.36 4.21 -4.21
CA GLY A 46 -8.25 4.55 -5.11
C GLY A 46 -6.88 4.28 -4.47
N HIS A 47 -6.71 4.66 -3.20
CA HIS A 47 -5.49 4.38 -2.42
C HIS A 47 -5.23 2.87 -2.29
N THR A 48 -6.28 2.09 -2.01
CA THR A 48 -6.17 0.62 -1.93
C THR A 48 -5.72 0.01 -3.25
N VAL A 49 -6.34 0.40 -4.36
CA VAL A 49 -5.97 -0.08 -5.70
C VAL A 49 -4.52 0.28 -6.02
N PHE A 50 -4.12 1.52 -5.72
CA PHE A 50 -2.75 1.98 -5.91
C PHE A 50 -1.73 1.14 -5.10
N LEU A 51 -2.04 0.89 -3.82
CA LEU A 51 -1.22 0.05 -2.94
C LEU A 51 -1.07 -1.39 -3.45
N LEU A 52 -2.14 -1.98 -4.00
CA LEU A 52 -2.11 -3.32 -4.61
C LEU A 52 -1.26 -3.35 -5.88
N VAL A 53 -1.38 -2.34 -6.76
CA VAL A 53 -0.58 -2.25 -7.99
C VAL A 53 0.90 -2.11 -7.65
N MET A 54 1.25 -1.21 -6.72
CA MET A 54 2.63 -1.02 -6.29
C MET A 54 3.22 -2.28 -5.66
N TRP A 55 2.43 -3.00 -4.86
CA TRP A 55 2.83 -4.29 -4.31
C TRP A 55 3.12 -5.32 -5.42
N ALA A 56 2.22 -5.46 -6.40
CA ALA A 56 2.36 -6.43 -7.48
C ALA A 56 3.61 -6.14 -8.34
N VAL A 57 3.85 -4.87 -8.67
CA VAL A 57 5.03 -4.44 -9.43
C VAL A 57 6.32 -4.71 -8.64
N ASN A 58 6.33 -4.38 -7.34
CA ASN A 58 7.48 -4.62 -6.47
C ASN A 58 7.82 -6.12 -6.37
N TYR A 59 6.81 -6.95 -6.14
CA TYR A 59 6.96 -8.39 -6.05
C TYR A 59 7.49 -9.01 -7.36
N TRP A 60 6.91 -8.59 -8.50
CA TRP A 60 7.38 -9.01 -9.83
C TRP A 60 8.86 -8.67 -10.03
N PHE A 61 9.27 -7.45 -9.67
CA PHE A 61 10.63 -7.00 -9.84
C PHE A 61 11.62 -7.77 -8.95
N GLN A 62 11.25 -8.01 -7.69
CA GLN A 62 12.03 -8.83 -6.75
C GLN A 62 12.21 -10.26 -7.26
N TYR A 63 11.17 -10.85 -7.83
CA TYR A 63 11.22 -12.21 -8.37
C TYR A 63 12.12 -12.31 -9.62
N LYS A 64 12.05 -11.32 -10.53
CA LYS A 64 12.83 -11.31 -11.78
C LYS A 64 14.32 -11.02 -11.56
N LYS A 65 14.66 -10.10 -10.66
CA LYS A 65 16.05 -9.61 -10.51
C LYS A 65 16.88 -10.36 -9.47
N LYS A 66 16.23 -11.04 -8.51
CA LYS A 66 16.88 -11.88 -7.50
C LYS A 66 17.99 -11.22 -6.67
N LYS A 67 17.88 -9.91 -6.40
CA LYS A 67 18.85 -9.16 -5.57
C LYS A 67 18.28 -8.87 -4.19
N TRP A 68 19.04 -9.15 -3.14
CA TRP A 68 18.66 -8.91 -1.73
C TRP A 68 18.35 -7.45 -1.39
N ILE A 69 18.90 -6.50 -2.13
CA ILE A 69 18.59 -5.08 -1.96
C ILE A 69 17.16 -4.74 -2.38
N LEU A 70 16.54 -5.53 -3.27
CA LEU A 70 15.21 -5.24 -3.81
C LEU A 70 14.08 -5.52 -2.81
N PRO A 71 14.08 -6.64 -2.06
CA PRO A 71 13.16 -6.83 -0.94
C PRO A 71 13.24 -5.71 0.09
N ILE A 72 14.45 -5.27 0.44
CA ILE A 72 14.68 -4.27 1.49
C ILE A 72 14.23 -2.88 0.99
N ALA A 73 14.78 -2.42 -0.12
CA ALA A 73 14.48 -1.10 -0.68
C ALA A 73 13.01 -1.00 -1.12
N GLY A 74 12.46 -2.07 -1.70
CA GLY A 74 11.06 -2.12 -2.12
C GLY A 74 10.09 -2.01 -0.95
N THR A 75 10.36 -2.71 0.15
CA THR A 75 9.54 -2.62 1.37
C THR A 75 9.63 -1.25 2.03
N ILE A 76 10.83 -0.67 2.15
CA ILE A 76 11.03 0.68 2.70
C ILE A 76 10.32 1.73 1.84
N LEU A 77 10.48 1.66 0.52
CA LEU A 77 9.81 2.56 -0.42
C LEU A 77 8.29 2.43 -0.33
N TYR A 78 7.78 1.21 -0.20
CA TYR A 78 6.35 0.95 -0.04
C TYR A 78 5.77 1.61 1.22
N VAL A 79 6.43 1.41 2.36
CA VAL A 79 6.04 2.03 3.63
C VAL A 79 6.12 3.55 3.55
N ALA A 80 7.19 4.10 2.95
CA ALA A 80 7.36 5.54 2.78
C ALA A 80 6.24 6.15 1.92
N ILE A 81 5.87 5.51 0.81
CA ILE A 81 4.77 5.95 -0.05
C ILE A 81 3.44 5.87 0.70
N ALA A 82 3.16 4.78 1.42
CA ALA A 82 1.93 4.65 2.19
C ALA A 82 1.80 5.73 3.27
N LEU A 83 2.88 6.00 4.01
CA LEU A 83 2.92 7.07 5.02
C LEU A 83 2.75 8.45 4.40
N PHE A 84 3.39 8.71 3.25
CA PHE A 84 3.26 9.97 2.53
C PHE A 84 1.83 10.20 2.03
N VAL A 85 1.20 9.18 1.45
CA VAL A 85 -0.17 9.29 0.93
C VAL A 85 -1.16 9.49 2.08
N MET A 86 -1.06 8.71 3.16
CA MET A 86 -1.97 8.84 4.31
C MET A 86 -1.72 10.13 5.11
N GLY A 87 -0.46 10.52 5.33
CA GLY A 87 -0.09 11.63 6.21
C GLY A 87 -0.06 13.00 5.55
N VAL A 88 0.15 13.08 4.23
CA VAL A 88 0.31 14.35 3.50
C VAL A 88 -0.74 14.51 2.42
N VAL A 89 -0.82 13.57 1.49
CA VAL A 89 -1.68 13.72 0.29
C VAL A 89 -3.16 13.72 0.66
N SER A 90 -3.60 12.77 1.49
CA SER A 90 -5.00 12.65 1.92
C SER A 90 -5.50 13.91 2.63
N PRO A 91 -4.85 14.42 3.69
CA PRO A 91 -5.30 15.64 4.35
C PRO A 91 -5.19 16.89 3.47
N PHE A 92 -4.17 16.99 2.61
CA PHE A 92 -4.05 18.11 1.67
C PHE A 92 -5.21 18.17 0.67
N LEU A 93 -5.54 17.05 0.03
CA LEU A 93 -6.64 16.99 -0.93
C LEU A 93 -7.99 17.25 -0.25
N ARG A 94 -8.18 16.74 0.97
CA ARG A 94 -9.38 17.00 1.75
C ARG A 94 -9.57 18.50 2.02
N ASN A 95 -8.51 19.19 2.44
CA ASN A 95 -8.56 20.64 2.68
C ASN A 95 -8.90 21.44 1.42
N ILE A 96 -8.38 21.04 0.25
CA ILE A 96 -8.72 21.70 -1.02
C ILE A 96 -10.21 21.54 -1.35
N ILE A 97 -10.72 20.32 -1.20
CA ILE A 97 -12.12 20.01 -1.52
C ILE A 97 -13.05 20.74 -0.57
N GLU A 98 -12.78 20.72 0.75
CA GLU A 98 -13.56 21.46 1.75
C GLU A 98 -13.52 22.98 1.52
N ALA A 99 -12.43 23.53 0.97
CA ALA A 99 -12.34 24.95 0.63
C ALA A 99 -13.13 25.35 -0.65
N GLN A 100 -13.66 24.38 -1.41
CA GLN A 100 -14.43 24.61 -2.64
C GLN A 100 -15.96 24.58 -2.40
N PHE A 101 -16.41 24.22 -1.19
CA PHE A 101 -17.82 24.15 -0.78
C PHE A 101 -18.08 25.07 0.42
#